data_AF-A0A7V9SIZ0-F1
#
_entry.id   AF-A0A7V9SIZ0-F1
#
_cell.length_a   1.000
_cell.length_b   1.000
_cell.length_c   1.000
_cell.angle_alpha   90.00
_cell.angle_beta   90.00
_cell.angle_gamma   90.00
#
_symmetry.space_group_name_H-M   'P 1'
#
loop_
_entity.id
_entity.type
_entity.pdbx_description
1 polymer ?
#
loop_
_entity_poly.entity_id
_entity_poly.type
_entity_poly.pdbx_seq_one_letter_code
_entity_poly.pdbx_strand_id
1 'polypeptide(L)' 'MPSADVTPGSLPNESPDLGLLFHRLNNQLGIVLANAELLEAKLEDDVSRARAGQIVSGVLDALSTAREIRLQSKRSTP' A
#
# COMPACT_ATOMS: atom_id res chain seq x y z
N MET A 1 23.47 -43.48 24.50
CA MET A 1 22.23 -43.14 23.79
C MET A 1 21.97 -41.64 23.96
N PRO A 2 22.24 -40.79 22.96
CA PRO A 2 21.77 -39.40 22.96
C PRO A 2 20.49 -39.31 22.12
N SER A 3 19.35 -39.00 22.75
CA SER A 3 18.14 -38.61 22.03
C SER A 3 18.33 -37.17 21.55
N ALA A 4 18.50 -37.02 20.23
CA ALA A 4 18.58 -35.73 19.57
C ALA A 4 17.22 -35.04 19.66
N ASP A 5 17.19 -34.00 20.49
CA ASP A 5 16.31 -32.86 20.38
C ASP A 5 16.48 -32.23 19.00
N VAL A 6 15.53 -32.46 18.08
CA VAL A 6 15.32 -31.59 16.93
C VAL A 6 13.82 -31.59 16.65
N THR A 7 13.11 -30.62 17.23
CA THR A 7 11.75 -30.27 16.79
C THR A 7 11.86 -29.57 15.42
N PRO A 8 11.41 -30.15 14.30
CA PRO A 8 11.39 -29.45 13.02
C PRO A 8 10.04 -28.74 12.91
N GLY A 9 9.96 -27.57 13.56
CA GLY A 9 8.72 -26.84 13.71
C GLY A 9 8.93 -25.34 13.64
N SER A 10 9.61 -24.85 12.61
CA SER A 10 9.51 -23.43 12.27
C SER A 10 9.75 -23.24 10.77
N LEU A 11 8.72 -23.58 9.99
CA LEU A 11 8.56 -22.95 8.68
C LEU A 11 8.45 -21.44 8.94
N PRO A 12 9.24 -20.58 8.28
CA PRO A 12 9.00 -19.15 8.34
C PRO A 12 7.68 -18.90 7.61
N ASN A 13 6.60 -18.96 8.34
CA ASN A 13 5.31 -18.43 7.94
C ASN A 13 5.38 -16.89 8.08
N GLU A 14 6.44 -16.29 7.53
CA GLU A 14 6.56 -14.85 7.36
C GLU A 14 5.60 -14.51 6.22
N SER A 15 4.33 -14.38 6.58
CA SER A 15 3.46 -13.45 5.88
C SER A 15 4.28 -12.16 5.74
N PRO A 16 4.59 -11.70 4.51
CA PRO A 16 5.44 -10.53 4.31
C PRO A 16 4.97 -9.45 5.27
N ASP A 17 5.88 -8.91 6.09
CA ASP A 17 5.54 -7.97 7.17
C ASP A 17 4.54 -6.98 6.58
N LEU A 18 3.30 -7.07 7.04
CA LEU A 18 2.19 -6.34 6.47
C LEU A 18 2.48 -4.83 6.54
N GLY A 19 3.31 -4.41 7.51
CA GLY A 19 3.89 -3.07 7.59
C GLY A 19 4.73 -2.69 6.36
N LEU A 20 5.63 -3.56 5.91
CA LEU A 20 6.45 -3.37 4.70
C LEU A 20 5.57 -3.25 3.45
N LEU A 21 4.54 -4.10 3.32
CA LEU A 21 3.59 -4.02 2.21
C LEU A 21 2.82 -2.71 2.20
N PHE A 22 2.32 -2.24 3.34
CA PHE A 22 1.66 -0.94 3.44
C PHE A 22 2.59 0.22 3.13
N HIS A 23 3.85 0.16 3.57
CA HIS A 23 4.84 1.17 3.23
C HIS A 23 5.06 1.24 1.70
N ARG A 24 5.27 0.09 1.06
CA ARG A 24 5.44 0.00 -0.40
C ARG A 24 4.20 0.50 -1.15
N LEU A 25 3.01 0.11 -0.72
CA LEU A 25 1.74 0.56 -1.29
C LEU A 25 1.60 2.08 -1.19
N ASN A 26 1.79 2.66 0.00
CA ASN A 26 1.69 4.10 0.20
C ASN A 26 2.73 4.88 -0.63
N ASN A 27 3.94 4.34 -0.77
CA ASN A 27 4.95 4.94 -1.63
C ASN A 27 4.54 4.93 -3.11
N GLN A 28 4.02 3.82 -3.61
CA GLN A 28 3.52 3.73 -5.00
C GLN A 28 2.34 4.67 -5.23
N LEU A 29 1.39 4.75 -4.29
CA LEU A 29 0.28 5.70 -4.37
C LEU A 29 0.77 7.16 -4.35
N GLY A 30 1.78 7.49 -3.54
CA GLY A 30 2.39 8.83 -3.53
C GLY A 30 3.02 9.20 -4.87
N ILE A 31 3.72 8.26 -5.53
CA ILE A 31 4.28 8.48 -6.87
C ILE A 31 3.18 8.71 -7.90
N VAL A 32 2.10 7.91 -7.88
CA VAL A 32 0.97 8.08 -8.81
C VAL A 32 0.28 9.42 -8.57
N LEU A 33 0.10 9.83 -7.31
CA LEU A 33 -0.48 11.13 -6.95
C LEU A 33 0.34 12.28 -7.53
N ALA A 34 1.65 12.31 -7.27
CA ALA A 34 2.54 13.35 -7.76
C ALA A 34 2.54 13.43 -9.30
N ASN A 35 2.51 12.29 -9.98
CA ASN A 35 2.42 12.25 -11.44
C ASN A 35 1.08 12.77 -11.95
N ALA A 36 -0.02 12.44 -11.29
CA ALA A 36 -1.36 12.91 -11.65
C ALA A 36 -1.50 14.42 -11.43
N GLU A 37 -1.03 14.94 -10.30
CA GLU A 37 -0.99 16.39 -10.02
C GLU A 37 -0.12 17.14 -11.04
N LEU A 38 1.04 16.58 -11.40
CA LEU A 38 1.91 17.16 -12.42
C LEU A 38 1.24 17.18 -13.80
N LEU A 39 0.51 16.12 -14.16
CA LEU A 39 -0.26 16.07 -15.40
C LEU A 39 -1.39 17.11 -15.39
N GLU A 40 -2.14 17.19 -14.29
CA GLU A 40 -3.22 18.17 -14.14
C GLU A 40 -2.70 19.61 -14.29
N ALA A 41 -1.54 19.91 -13.73
CA ALA A 41 -0.92 21.22 -13.81
C ALA A 41 -0.33 21.55 -15.20
N LYS A 42 0.05 20.54 -16.00
CA LYS A 42 0.73 20.72 -17.29
C LYS A 42 -0.15 20.54 -18.52
N LEU A 43 -1.29 19.87 -18.38
CA LEU A 43 -2.18 19.60 -19.50
C LEU A 43 -3.03 20.84 -19.82
N GLU A 44 -2.92 21.30 -21.07
CA GLU A 44 -3.66 22.46 -21.57
C GLU A 44 -5.12 22.10 -21.90
N ASP A 45 -5.35 20.88 -22.39
CA ASP A 45 -6.68 20.36 -22.73
C ASP A 45 -7.52 20.06 -21.48
N ASP A 46 -8.72 20.66 -21.42
CA ASP A 46 -9.66 20.56 -20.30
C ASP A 46 -10.08 19.11 -20.00
N VAL A 47 -10.28 18.29 -21.03
CA VAL A 47 -10.70 16.89 -20.86
C VAL A 47 -9.60 16.07 -20.21
N SER A 48 -8.37 16.24 -20.69
CA SER A 48 -7.18 15.56 -20.17
C SER A 48 -6.86 16.01 -18.74
N ARG A 49 -7.01 17.31 -18.45
CA ARG A 49 -6.85 17.86 -17.10
C ARG A 49 -7.91 17.34 -16.14
N ALA A 50 -9.19 17.31 -16.54
CA ALA A 50 -10.26 16.74 -15.73
C ALA A 50 -10.01 15.26 -15.41
N ARG A 51 -9.50 14.49 -16.39
CA ARG A 51 -9.12 13.10 -16.17
C ARG A 51 -7.95 12.94 -15.20
N ALA A 52 -6.96 13.85 -15.24
CA ALA A 52 -5.88 13.86 -14.25
C ALA A 52 -6.41 14.14 -12.84
N GLY A 53 -7.30 15.12 -12.68
CA GLY A 53 -7.97 15.40 -11.40
C GLY A 53 -8.80 14.22 -10.87
N GLN A 54 -9.45 13.45 -11.75
CA GLN A 54 -10.12 12.21 -11.36
C GLN A 54 -9.15 11.16 -10.80
N ILE A 55 -7.95 11.04 -11.40
CA ILE A 55 -6.90 10.14 -10.90
C ILE A 55 -6.42 10.61 -9.53
N VAL A 56 -6.20 11.92 -9.34
CA VAL A 56 -5.84 12.52 -8.05
C VAL A 56 -6.86 12.12 -6.98
N SER A 57 -8.15 12.34 -7.23
CA SER A 57 -9.23 11.96 -6.31
C SER A 57 -9.20 10.47 -5.97
N GLY A 58 -9.09 9.61 -6.99
CA GLY A 58 -9.06 8.16 -6.79
C GLY A 58 -7.86 7.68 -5.97
N VAL A 59 -6.70 8.32 -6.11
CA VAL A 59 -5.51 7.98 -5.31
C VAL A 59 -5.68 8.41 -3.85
N LEU A 60 -6.31 9.56 -3.59
CA LEU A 60 -6.62 9.98 -2.22
C LEU A 60 -7.57 9.02 -1.52
N ASP A 61 -8.60 8.56 -2.23
CA ASP A 61 -9.55 7.54 -1.73
C ASP A 61 -8.84 6.20 -1.46
N ALA A 62 -7.96 5.77 -2.37
CA ALA A 62 -7.15 4.57 -2.20
C ALA A 62 -6.21 4.67 -0.98
N LEU A 63 -5.58 5.83 -0.75
CA LEU A 63 -4.77 6.08 0.44
C LEU A 63 -5.61 6.03 1.73
N SER A 64 -6.84 6.54 1.70
CA SER A 64 -7.76 6.42 2.84
C SER A 64 -8.09 4.95 3.12
N THR A 65 -8.46 4.21 2.08
CA THR A 65 -8.77 2.78 2.17
C THR A 65 -7.58 1.97 2.70
N ALA A 66 -6.37 2.22 2.19
CA ALA A 66 -5.15 1.56 2.65
C ALA A 66 -4.87 1.83 4.14
N ARG A 67 -5.13 3.06 4.63
CA ARG A 67 -5.03 3.40 6.05
C ARG A 67 -6.05 2.63 6.88
N GLU A 68 -7.30 2.55 6.44
CA GLU A 68 -8.36 1.80 7.13
C GLU A 68 -8.04 0.31 7.24
N ILE A 69 -7.60 -0.32 6.15
CA ILE A 69 -7.17 -1.73 6.18
C ILE A 69 -6.05 -1.90 7.20
N ARG A 70 -5.02 -1.03 7.19
CA ARG A 70 -3.92 -1.10 8.17
C ARG A 70 -4.39 -1.00 9.61
N LEU A 71 -5.37 -0.14 9.90
CA LEU A 71 -5.95 0.01 11.23
C LEU A 71 -6.70 -1.25 11.65
N GLN A 72 -7.48 -1.85 10.76
CA GLN A 72 -8.21 -3.08 11.02
C GLN A 72 -7.26 -4.27 11.23
N SER A 73 -6.23 -4.41 10.39
CA SER A 73 -5.25 -5.50 10.52
C SER A 73 -4.50 -5.47 11.86
N LYS A 74 -4.18 -4.28 12.40
CA LYS A 74 -3.57 -4.14 13.72
C LYS A 74 -4.50 -4.51 14.87
N ARG A 75 -5.81 -4.30 14.72
CA ARG A 75 -6.83 -4.66 15.73
C ARG A 75 -7.10 -6.16 15.79
N SER A 76 -6.81 -6.89 14.71
CA SER A 76 -7.07 -8.34 14.61
C SER A 76 -5.91 -9.21 15.10
N THR A 77 -4.74 -8.61 15.41
CA THR A 77 -3.64 -9.26 16.14
C THR A 77 -3.90 -9.16 17.66
N PRO A 78 -4.10 -10.27 18.39
CA PRO A 78 -4.24 -10.28 19.85
C PRO A 78 -2.94 -9.92 20.57
#